data_AF-A0A3N4IW26-F1
#
_entry.id   AF-A0A3N4IW26-F1
#
_cell.length_a   1.000
_cell.length_b   1.000
_cell.length_c   1.000
_cell.angle_alpha   90.00
_cell.angle_beta   90.00
_cell.angle_gamma   90.00
#
_symmetry.space_group_name_H-M   'P 1'
#
loop_
_entity.id
_entity.type
_entity.pdbx_description
1 polymer ?
#
loop_
_entity_poly.entity_id
_entity_poly.type
_entity_poly.pdbx_seq_one_letter_code
_entity_poly.pdbx_strand_id
1 'polypeptide(L)'
;MYWFLGSCENLAKVPPGSTIGLVVSDLPHRDCAALASNGELSIADGGLARYKTEYIDAYRTELLEYPNVNVVLVIEPDSLPNLVTNIGVAKCAGAAGVYKEATQYALRQLNLPNVAMYMDAGHGGWLGWDANLLPGTQIFIDTYKAAGSPSRVRALAINVANYNSVNGPAEFPSDLCSIDGFPAHFTQGLRAEWGDWCNVLGASFGTRPTTTTGSDLIDAFVWIKPGGESDGTSDTSSARYDSHCGASDAFFETPVKNANPAL
;
A
#
# COMPACT_ATOMS: atom_id res chain seq x y z
N MET A 1 13.41 -8.99 -6.89
CA MET A 1 12.73 -8.78 -5.59
C MET A 1 11.38 -9.46 -5.69
N TYR A 2 11.06 -10.37 -4.78
CA TYR A 2 9.74 -11.00 -4.70
C TYR A 2 8.92 -10.27 -3.64
N TRP A 3 7.65 -9.99 -3.92
CA TRP A 3 6.73 -9.31 -3.03
C TRP A 3 5.63 -10.28 -2.59
N PHE A 4 5.33 -10.28 -1.30
CA PHE A 4 4.28 -11.12 -0.73
C PHE A 4 3.33 -10.24 0.10
N LEU A 5 2.02 -10.44 -0.08
CA LEU A 5 1.00 -9.91 0.80
C LEU A 5 0.94 -10.80 2.05
N GLY A 6 1.35 -10.27 3.20
CA GLY A 6 1.25 -10.96 4.48
C GLY A 6 2.21 -12.14 4.69
N SER A 7 2.44 -12.38 5.99
CA SER A 7 3.30 -13.34 6.70
C SER A 7 4.80 -13.38 6.33
N CYS A 8 5.67 -13.25 7.35
CA CYS A 8 7.10 -13.49 7.20
C CYS A 8 7.44 -14.97 7.00
N GLU A 9 6.46 -15.87 6.86
CA GLU A 9 6.66 -17.30 6.59
C GLU A 9 7.49 -17.55 5.33
N ASN A 10 7.55 -16.56 4.44
CA ASN A 10 8.40 -16.60 3.25
C ASN A 10 9.87 -16.22 3.53
N LEU A 11 10.21 -15.55 4.64
CA LEU A 11 11.60 -15.18 5.00
C LEU A 11 12.51 -16.41 5.09
N ALA A 12 12.02 -17.52 5.66
CA ALA A 12 12.77 -18.77 5.76
C ALA A 12 13.19 -19.34 4.39
N LYS A 13 12.50 -18.94 3.32
CA LYS A 13 12.76 -19.40 1.94
C LYS A 13 13.67 -18.44 1.16
N VAL A 14 14.06 -17.31 1.74
CA VAL A 14 14.86 -16.27 1.08
C VAL A 14 16.35 -16.52 1.34
N PRO A 15 17.18 -16.67 0.29
CA PRO A 15 18.62 -16.85 0.47
C PRO A 15 19.26 -15.62 1.14
N PRO A 16 20.25 -15.79 2.03
CA PRO A 16 21.01 -14.68 2.63
C PRO A 16 21.56 -13.71 1.57
N GLY A 17 21.52 -12.41 1.86
CA GLY A 17 21.92 -11.36 0.92
C GLY A 17 20.88 -11.00 -0.14
N SER A 18 19.75 -11.73 -0.19
CA SER A 18 18.61 -11.37 -1.05
C SER A 18 17.76 -10.27 -0.42
N THR A 19 16.92 -9.63 -1.24
CA THR A 19 15.93 -8.66 -0.79
C THR A 19 14.51 -9.18 -1.04
N ILE A 20 13.66 -9.08 -0.01
CA ILE A 20 12.24 -9.41 -0.05
C ILE A 20 11.40 -8.17 0.23
N GLY A 21 10.31 -8.01 -0.51
CA GLY A 21 9.30 -6.99 -0.24
C GLY A 21 8.11 -7.59 0.49
N LEU A 22 7.62 -6.91 1.51
CA LEU A 22 6.44 -7.30 2.27
C LEU A 22 5.54 -6.08 2.52
N VAL A 23 4.29 -6.35 2.84
CA VAL A 23 3.29 -5.31 3.16
C VAL A 23 2.82 -5.49 4.60
N VAL A 24 2.89 -4.42 5.38
CA VAL A 24 2.27 -4.31 6.70
C VAL A 24 0.87 -3.71 6.46
N SER A 25 -0.20 -4.46 6.72
CA SER A 25 -1.57 -4.04 6.34
C SER A 25 -2.64 -4.69 7.23
N ASP A 26 -2.70 -4.28 8.49
CA ASP A 26 -3.70 -4.82 9.43
C ASP A 26 -4.26 -3.77 10.41
N LEU A 27 -4.26 -2.50 10.02
CA LEU A 27 -4.81 -1.44 10.88
C LEU A 27 -6.22 -1.76 11.40
N PRO A 28 -6.52 -1.45 12.68
CA PRO A 28 -7.88 -1.57 13.19
C PRO A 28 -8.83 -0.62 12.47
N HIS A 29 -10.01 -1.13 12.08
CA HIS A 29 -10.93 -0.43 11.18
C HIS A 29 -10.30 -0.07 9.83
N ARG A 30 -9.53 -0.99 9.25
CA ARG A 30 -8.93 -0.87 7.91
C ARG A 30 -9.95 -0.43 6.85
N ASP A 31 -9.44 0.19 5.79
CA ASP A 31 -10.18 0.66 4.62
C ASP A 31 -11.37 1.54 5.05
N CYS A 32 -11.07 2.64 5.76
CA CYS A 32 -12.10 3.41 6.47
C CYS A 32 -13.09 4.14 5.54
N ALA A 33 -12.71 4.38 4.27
CA ALA A 33 -13.58 5.01 3.27
C ALA A 33 -14.21 4.01 2.29
N ALA A 34 -13.74 2.76 2.28
CA ALA A 34 -14.34 1.69 1.48
C ALA A 34 -15.70 1.24 2.04
N LEU A 35 -16.56 0.71 1.18
CA LEU A 35 -17.87 0.18 1.60
C LEU A 35 -17.73 -1.14 2.34
N ALA A 36 -16.69 -1.91 2.01
CA ALA A 36 -16.32 -3.14 2.69
C ALA A 36 -14.82 -3.17 2.99
N SER A 37 -14.45 -3.84 4.08
CA SER A 37 -13.06 -4.11 4.43
C SER A 37 -12.90 -5.57 4.84
N ASN A 38 -11.73 -6.13 4.51
CA ASN A 38 -11.31 -7.45 4.98
C ASN A 38 -10.46 -7.38 6.27
N GLY A 39 -10.31 -6.21 6.89
CA GLY A 39 -9.54 -6.05 8.12
C GLY A 39 -10.19 -6.81 9.30
N GLU A 40 -9.39 -7.58 10.03
CA GLU A 40 -9.88 -8.39 11.15
C GLU A 40 -9.92 -7.63 12.49
N LEU A 41 -9.19 -6.52 12.59
CA LEU A 41 -9.08 -5.73 13.80
C LEU A 41 -10.14 -4.61 13.88
N SER A 42 -10.77 -4.51 15.05
CA SER A 42 -11.78 -3.50 15.36
C SER A 42 -11.32 -2.61 16.52
N ILE A 43 -11.51 -1.29 16.41
CA ILE A 43 -11.18 -0.35 17.49
C ILE A 43 -11.98 -0.66 18.76
N ALA A 44 -13.27 -0.97 18.62
CA ALA A 44 -14.15 -1.33 19.73
C ALA A 44 -13.68 -2.57 20.49
N ASP A 45 -13.03 -3.52 19.80
CA ASP A 45 -12.56 -4.78 20.37
C ASP A 45 -11.06 -4.74 20.74
N GLY A 46 -10.57 -3.55 21.11
CA GLY A 46 -9.17 -3.38 21.54
C GLY A 46 -8.15 -3.55 20.40
N GLY A 47 -8.57 -3.35 19.15
CA GLY A 47 -7.75 -3.64 17.97
C GLY A 47 -6.41 -2.92 17.95
N LEU A 48 -6.28 -1.72 18.53
CA LEU A 48 -4.98 -1.05 18.63
C LEU A 48 -3.98 -1.82 19.48
N ALA A 49 -4.41 -2.42 20.60
CA ALA A 49 -3.54 -3.23 21.43
C ALA A 49 -3.11 -4.50 20.66
N ARG A 50 -4.09 -5.17 20.02
CA ARG A 50 -3.85 -6.37 19.21
C ARG A 50 -2.91 -6.10 18.04
N TYR A 51 -3.11 -5.01 17.31
CA TYR A 51 -2.22 -4.57 16.23
C TYR A 51 -0.78 -4.41 16.71
N LYS A 52 -0.57 -3.83 17.89
CA LYS A 52 0.76 -3.65 18.45
C LYS A 52 1.39 -5.00 18.84
N THR A 53 0.69 -5.78 19.66
CA THR A 53 1.29 -6.93 20.36
C THR A 53 1.17 -8.25 19.60
N GLU A 54 0.06 -8.47 18.90
CA GLU A 54 -0.20 -9.72 18.16
C GLU A 54 0.31 -9.62 16.73
N TYR A 55 0.34 -8.42 16.15
CA TYR A 55 0.78 -8.21 14.76
C TYR A 55 2.19 -7.62 14.68
N ILE A 56 2.41 -6.34 15.04
CA ILE A 56 3.70 -5.66 14.82
C ILE A 56 4.84 -6.28 15.65
N ASP A 57 4.63 -6.58 16.93
CA ASP A 57 5.66 -7.18 17.77
C ASP A 57 6.02 -8.61 17.32
N ALA A 58 5.03 -9.38 16.86
CA ALA A 58 5.26 -10.69 16.25
C ALA A 58 6.07 -10.54 14.96
N TYR A 59 5.69 -9.60 14.09
CA TYR A 59 6.39 -9.28 12.86
C TYR A 59 7.85 -8.89 13.10
N ARG A 60 8.10 -8.02 14.10
CA ARG A 60 9.45 -7.63 14.52
C ARG A 60 10.25 -8.84 15.00
N THR A 61 9.63 -9.72 15.77
CA THR A 61 10.28 -10.92 16.31
C THR A 61 10.77 -11.82 15.17
N GLU A 62 9.93 -12.06 14.16
CA GLU A 62 10.30 -12.84 12.98
C GLU A 62 11.43 -12.17 12.19
N LEU A 63 11.38 -10.85 11.96
CA LEU A 63 12.44 -10.14 11.23
C LEU A 63 13.82 -10.24 11.93
N LEU A 64 13.84 -10.29 13.26
CA LEU A 64 15.07 -10.44 14.04
C LEU A 64 15.72 -11.83 13.89
N GLU A 65 14.97 -12.84 13.47
CA GLU A 65 15.51 -14.18 13.17
C GLU A 65 16.30 -14.20 11.84
N TYR A 66 16.06 -13.23 10.95
CA TYR A 66 16.65 -13.16 9.61
C TYR A 66 17.46 -11.87 9.37
N PRO A 67 18.47 -11.55 10.20
CA PRO A 67 19.22 -10.29 10.11
C PRO A 67 20.03 -10.13 8.81
N ASN A 68 20.26 -11.24 8.08
CA ASN A 68 21.01 -11.26 6.82
C ASN A 68 20.13 -11.19 5.56
N VAL A 69 18.81 -11.04 5.74
CA VAL A 69 17.86 -10.80 4.65
C VAL A 69 17.52 -9.32 4.65
N ASN A 70 17.65 -8.65 3.51
CA ASN A 70 17.19 -7.28 3.37
C ASN A 70 15.67 -7.29 3.18
N VAL A 71 14.95 -6.48 3.96
CA VAL A 71 13.48 -6.46 3.94
C VAL A 71 13.01 -5.05 3.58
N VAL A 72 12.17 -4.97 2.55
CA VAL A 72 11.49 -3.73 2.16
C VAL A 72 10.04 -3.84 2.59
N LEU A 73 9.55 -2.87 3.36
CA LEU A 73 8.20 -2.85 3.89
C LEU A 73 7.41 -1.67 3.31
N VAL A 74 6.23 -1.98 2.75
CA VAL A 74 5.20 -0.99 2.49
C VAL A 74 4.29 -0.94 3.70
N ILE A 75 4.08 0.25 4.25
CA ILE A 75 3.39 0.45 5.52
C ILE A 75 1.98 0.99 5.28
N GLU A 76 1.02 0.13 5.60
CA GLU A 76 -0.42 0.38 5.72
C GLU A 76 -1.02 1.07 4.49
N PRO A 77 -1.17 0.35 3.36
CA PRO A 77 -1.96 0.83 2.23
C PRO A 77 -3.36 1.31 2.63
N ASP A 78 -3.85 2.35 1.95
CA ASP A 78 -5.20 2.90 2.17
C ASP A 78 -5.44 3.41 3.61
N SER A 79 -4.38 3.92 4.27
CA SER A 79 -4.45 4.41 5.65
C SER A 79 -4.37 5.94 5.77
N LEU A 80 -3.16 6.50 5.83
CA LEU A 80 -2.91 7.94 6.00
C LEU A 80 -3.55 8.80 4.89
N PRO A 81 -3.58 8.39 3.60
CA PRO A 81 -4.27 9.15 2.57
C PRO A 81 -5.76 9.41 2.87
N ASN A 82 -6.45 8.45 3.51
CA ASN A 82 -7.85 8.62 3.93
C ASN A 82 -8.01 9.75 4.96
N LEU A 83 -7.00 10.02 5.77
CA LEU A 83 -7.04 11.10 6.76
C LEU A 83 -6.86 12.49 6.13
N VAL A 84 -6.44 12.55 4.86
CA VAL A 84 -6.29 13.79 4.10
C VAL A 84 -7.59 14.16 3.41
N THR A 85 -8.20 13.24 2.67
CA THR A 85 -9.36 13.56 1.81
C THR A 85 -10.69 13.03 2.34
N ASN A 86 -10.66 11.99 3.18
CA ASN A 86 -11.86 11.23 3.57
C ASN A 86 -12.20 11.38 5.05
N ILE A 87 -11.65 12.40 5.73
CA ILE A 87 -11.94 12.67 7.15
C ILE A 87 -13.42 13.02 7.41
N GLY A 88 -14.16 13.43 6.37
CA GLY A 88 -15.61 13.61 6.45
C GLY A 88 -16.40 12.29 6.60
N VAL A 89 -15.79 11.15 6.29
CA VAL A 89 -16.38 9.82 6.52
C VAL A 89 -16.27 9.48 8.01
N ALA A 90 -17.40 9.21 8.66
CA ALA A 90 -17.45 8.96 10.11
C ALA A 90 -16.51 7.83 10.57
N LYS A 91 -16.39 6.75 9.78
CA LYS A 91 -15.46 5.65 10.05
C LYS A 91 -14.00 6.14 10.03
N CYS A 92 -13.61 6.95 9.05
CA CYS A 92 -12.27 7.56 9.01
C CYS A 92 -12.03 8.55 10.14
N ALA A 93 -13.00 9.42 10.45
CA ALA A 93 -12.90 10.34 11.57
C ALA A 93 -12.68 9.61 12.91
N GLY A 94 -13.42 8.52 13.15
CA GLY A 94 -13.27 7.68 14.34
C GLY A 94 -11.95 6.91 14.40
N ALA A 95 -11.40 6.53 13.23
CA ALA A 95 -10.14 5.78 13.14
C ALA A 95 -8.89 6.67 13.10
N ALA A 96 -9.02 7.98 12.87
CA ALA A 96 -7.88 8.87 12.60
C ALA A 96 -6.79 8.84 13.67
N GLY A 97 -7.17 8.83 14.95
CA GLY A 97 -6.20 8.72 16.06
C GLY A 97 -5.48 7.38 16.07
N VAL A 98 -6.23 6.29 15.86
CA VAL A 98 -5.71 4.92 15.85
C VAL A 98 -4.76 4.70 14.67
N TYR A 99 -5.12 5.15 13.46
CA TYR A 99 -4.27 5.05 12.28
C TYR A 99 -2.92 5.72 12.52
N LYS A 100 -2.92 6.99 12.98
CA LYS A 100 -1.68 7.70 13.29
C LYS A 100 -0.85 6.97 14.35
N GLU A 101 -1.46 6.57 15.45
CA GLU A 101 -0.74 5.92 16.56
C GLU A 101 -0.15 4.56 16.17
N ALA A 102 -0.93 3.74 15.46
CA ALA A 102 -0.54 2.42 15.01
C ALA A 102 0.55 2.48 13.93
N THR A 103 0.41 3.37 12.93
CA THR A 103 1.46 3.58 11.91
C THR A 103 2.75 4.04 12.59
N GLN A 104 2.70 5.03 13.49
CA GLN A 104 3.89 5.47 14.23
C GLN A 104 4.53 4.34 15.06
N TYR A 105 3.71 3.44 15.61
CA TYR A 105 4.20 2.26 16.33
C TYR A 105 4.93 1.29 15.41
N ALA A 106 4.35 0.95 14.25
CA ALA A 106 4.98 0.13 13.23
C ALA A 106 6.33 0.73 12.79
N LEU A 107 6.37 2.03 12.49
CA LEU A 107 7.61 2.71 12.09
C LEU A 107 8.70 2.66 13.17
N ARG A 108 8.34 2.76 14.45
CA ARG A 108 9.31 2.64 15.56
C ARG A 108 9.80 1.20 15.71
N GLN A 109 8.88 0.24 15.75
CA GLN A 109 9.22 -1.16 16.03
C GLN A 109 9.93 -1.82 14.85
N LEU A 110 9.67 -1.42 13.62
CA LEU A 110 10.27 -2.04 12.43
C LEU A 110 11.53 -1.30 11.96
N ASN A 111 12.03 -0.32 12.74
CA ASN A 111 13.28 0.40 12.50
C ASN A 111 14.53 -0.47 12.76
N LEU A 112 14.66 -1.58 12.02
CA LEU A 112 15.73 -2.58 12.15
C LEU A 112 16.84 -2.38 11.10
N PRO A 113 18.09 -2.78 11.38
CA PRO A 113 19.23 -2.51 10.48
C PRO A 113 19.09 -3.03 9.05
N ASN A 114 18.36 -4.12 8.85
CA ASN A 114 18.12 -4.78 7.57
C ASN A 114 16.77 -4.41 6.93
N VAL A 115 16.04 -3.44 7.49
CA VAL A 115 14.72 -3.02 7.01
C VAL A 115 14.79 -1.67 6.30
N ALA A 116 14.02 -1.51 5.23
CA ALA A 116 13.68 -0.23 4.61
C ALA A 116 12.16 -0.08 4.55
N MET A 117 11.61 1.04 5.02
CA MET A 117 10.16 1.27 5.10
C MET A 117 9.72 2.41 4.18
N TYR A 118 8.56 2.21 3.56
CA TYR A 118 7.89 3.15 2.67
C TYR A 118 6.43 3.28 3.11
N MET A 119 6.01 4.48 3.54
CA MET A 119 4.61 4.70 3.94
C MET A 119 3.73 4.82 2.69
N ASP A 120 2.59 4.11 2.66
CA ASP A 120 1.65 4.27 1.55
C ASP A 120 1.12 5.69 1.46
N ALA A 121 1.08 6.22 0.23
CA ALA A 121 0.74 7.59 -0.08
C ALA A 121 -0.35 7.72 -1.15
N GLY A 122 -1.16 6.67 -1.32
CA GLY A 122 -2.21 6.67 -2.33
C GLY A 122 -1.60 6.76 -3.72
N HIS A 123 -2.15 7.58 -4.61
CA HIS A 123 -1.68 7.68 -6.00
C HIS A 123 -1.95 9.08 -6.58
N GLY A 124 -1.50 9.32 -7.83
CA GLY A 124 -1.68 10.60 -8.51
C GLY A 124 -3.13 11.12 -8.53
N GLY A 125 -4.08 10.20 -8.72
CA GLY A 125 -5.52 10.50 -8.70
C GLY A 125 -6.14 10.73 -7.34
N TRP A 126 -5.34 10.67 -6.29
CA TRP A 126 -5.80 10.83 -4.93
C TRP A 126 -5.08 11.98 -4.21
N LEU A 127 -3.81 11.80 -3.86
CA LEU A 127 -3.03 12.84 -3.21
C LEU A 127 -2.26 13.70 -4.21
N GLY A 128 -2.14 13.28 -5.48
CA GLY A 128 -1.45 14.02 -6.54
C GLY A 128 -2.18 15.25 -7.07
N TRP A 129 -3.46 15.45 -6.71
CA TRP A 129 -4.16 16.69 -7.00
C TRP A 129 -3.50 17.88 -6.29
N ASP A 130 -3.34 19.02 -6.97
CA ASP A 130 -2.68 20.22 -6.43
C ASP A 130 -3.16 20.62 -5.03
N ALA A 131 -4.48 20.55 -4.80
CA ALA A 131 -5.09 20.88 -3.52
C ALA A 131 -4.72 19.90 -2.37
N ASN A 132 -4.35 18.67 -2.72
CA ASN A 132 -4.06 17.59 -1.77
C ASN A 132 -2.55 17.41 -1.52
N LEU A 133 -1.68 17.96 -2.38
CA LEU A 133 -0.22 17.80 -2.27
C LEU A 133 0.33 18.29 -0.93
N LEU A 134 0.00 19.52 -0.53
CA LEU A 134 0.48 20.10 0.72
C LEU A 134 -0.05 19.35 1.97
N PRO A 135 -1.38 19.16 2.15
CA PRO A 135 -1.87 18.42 3.31
C PRO A 135 -1.43 16.95 3.30
N GLY A 136 -1.31 16.33 2.12
CA GLY A 136 -0.72 15.00 1.94
C GLY A 136 0.72 14.95 2.43
N THR A 137 1.57 15.87 1.98
CA THR A 137 2.96 15.95 2.44
C THR A 137 3.06 16.15 3.95
N GLN A 138 2.20 17.01 4.52
CA GLN A 138 2.24 17.33 5.94
C GLN A 138 1.91 16.11 6.82
N ILE A 139 0.93 15.28 6.45
CA ILE A 139 0.58 14.11 7.27
C ILE A 139 1.72 13.10 7.36
N PHE A 140 2.49 12.91 6.27
CA PHE A 140 3.65 12.01 6.28
C PHE A 140 4.79 12.57 7.11
N ILE A 141 5.08 13.87 6.99
CA ILE A 141 6.10 14.55 7.80
C ILE A 141 5.76 14.45 9.29
N ASP A 142 4.52 14.75 9.67
CA ASP A 142 4.08 14.72 11.06
C ASP A 142 4.13 13.30 11.63
N THR A 143 3.69 12.30 10.85
CA THR A 143 3.74 10.89 11.24
C THR A 143 5.18 10.42 11.44
N TYR A 144 6.07 10.74 10.50
CA TYR A 144 7.50 10.41 10.59
C TYR A 144 8.17 11.05 11.82
N LYS A 145 7.92 12.35 12.04
CA LYS A 145 8.46 13.07 13.21
C LYS A 145 7.91 12.52 14.51
N ALA A 146 6.61 12.25 14.60
CA ALA A 146 5.98 11.66 15.79
C ALA A 146 6.44 10.22 16.06
N ALA A 147 6.87 9.49 15.04
CA ALA A 147 7.55 8.20 15.18
C ALA A 147 9.01 8.33 15.68
N GLY A 148 9.53 9.54 15.89
CA GLY A 148 10.90 9.77 16.32
C GLY A 148 11.92 9.79 15.18
N SER A 149 11.47 10.05 13.95
CA SER A 149 12.33 10.10 12.75
C SER A 149 13.19 8.84 12.53
N PRO A 150 12.60 7.63 12.52
CA PRO A 150 13.33 6.38 12.36
C PRO A 150 14.13 6.34 11.05
N SER A 151 15.45 6.10 11.14
CA SER A 151 16.37 6.17 9.99
C SER A 151 16.09 5.15 8.88
N ARG A 152 15.24 4.15 9.14
CA ARG A 152 14.84 3.13 8.16
C ARG A 152 13.59 3.49 7.38
N VAL A 153 12.90 4.58 7.72
CA VAL A 153 11.90 5.17 6.81
C VAL A 153 12.64 5.89 5.71
N ARG A 154 12.49 5.37 4.49
CA ARG A 154 13.22 5.86 3.31
C ARG A 154 12.44 6.92 2.56
N ALA A 155 11.15 6.64 2.33
CA ALA A 155 10.35 7.34 1.34
C ALA A 155 8.87 6.96 1.47
N LEU A 156 8.06 7.31 0.49
CA LEU A 156 6.66 6.87 0.38
C LEU A 156 6.52 5.73 -0.63
N ALA A 157 5.43 4.97 -0.57
CA ALA A 157 4.99 4.06 -1.63
C ALA A 157 3.74 4.64 -2.27
N ILE A 158 3.69 4.78 -3.59
CA ILE A 158 2.51 5.28 -4.30
C ILE A 158 1.92 4.21 -5.23
N ASN A 159 0.67 4.38 -5.65
CA ASN A 159 -0.02 3.57 -6.64
C ASN A 159 -0.10 2.06 -6.29
N VAL A 160 -0.02 1.74 -4.99
CA VAL A 160 -0.27 0.41 -4.43
C VAL A 160 -1.68 -0.05 -4.79
N ALA A 161 -1.79 -1.23 -5.41
CA ALA A 161 -3.05 -1.83 -5.88
C ALA A 161 -3.89 -0.92 -6.81
N ASN A 162 -3.24 0.02 -7.52
CA ASN A 162 -3.91 0.94 -8.43
C ASN A 162 -3.32 0.84 -9.85
N TYR A 163 -3.79 1.72 -10.74
CA TYR A 163 -3.71 1.53 -12.16
C TYR A 163 -3.21 2.75 -12.94
N ASN A 164 -2.46 3.65 -12.28
CA ASN A 164 -1.83 4.76 -12.98
C ASN A 164 -0.64 4.31 -13.83
N SER A 165 -0.24 5.17 -14.76
CA SER A 165 0.97 5.02 -15.57
C SER A 165 2.09 5.85 -14.99
N VAL A 166 3.34 5.35 -15.04
CA VAL A 166 4.56 6.09 -14.66
C VAL A 166 4.69 7.41 -15.40
N ASN A 167 4.21 7.46 -16.65
CA ASN A 167 4.30 8.64 -17.51
C ASN A 167 3.02 9.49 -17.49
N GLY A 168 2.11 9.24 -16.55
CA GLY A 168 0.87 10.01 -16.38
C GLY A 168 1.11 11.40 -15.78
N PRO A 169 0.11 12.31 -15.84
CA PRO A 169 0.23 13.64 -15.24
C PRO A 169 0.49 13.55 -13.72
N ALA A 170 1.70 13.99 -13.34
CA ALA A 170 2.22 14.30 -12.00
C ALA A 170 1.79 13.37 -10.85
N GLU A 171 2.52 12.28 -10.66
CA GLU A 171 2.52 11.52 -9.41
C GLU A 171 3.45 12.18 -8.40
N PHE A 172 2.91 13.03 -7.52
CA PHE A 172 3.63 13.84 -6.52
C PHE A 172 4.74 14.75 -7.12
N PRO A 173 4.97 15.95 -6.57
CA PRO A 173 6.14 16.73 -6.93
C PRO A 173 7.39 15.91 -6.64
N SER A 174 8.37 16.01 -7.54
CA SER A 174 9.70 15.40 -7.52
C SER A 174 10.53 15.69 -6.26
N ASP A 175 9.96 16.30 -5.24
CA ASP A 175 10.67 16.68 -4.02
C ASP A 175 10.41 15.68 -2.88
N LEU A 176 9.57 14.66 -3.11
CA LEU A 176 9.33 13.54 -2.20
C LEU A 176 9.95 12.26 -2.77
N CYS A 177 10.93 11.70 -2.07
CA CYS A 177 11.47 10.38 -2.37
C CYS A 177 10.30 9.38 -2.37
N SER A 178 10.02 8.76 -3.53
CA SER A 178 8.85 7.92 -3.76
C SER A 178 9.31 6.55 -4.26
N ILE A 179 8.66 5.48 -3.83
CA ILE A 179 8.65 4.20 -4.50
C ILE A 179 7.33 4.14 -5.24
N ASP A 180 7.40 3.94 -6.55
CA ASP A 180 6.21 3.69 -7.32
C ASP A 180 5.84 2.21 -7.13
N GLY A 181 4.79 2.00 -6.34
CA GLY A 181 3.99 0.80 -6.38
C GLY A 181 3.27 0.71 -7.71
N PHE A 182 3.62 -0.33 -8.47
CA PHE A 182 2.98 -0.76 -9.70
C PHE A 182 2.32 0.32 -10.58
N PRO A 183 3.02 0.86 -11.57
CA PRO A 183 2.38 0.99 -12.87
C PRO A 183 2.13 -0.44 -13.40
N ALA A 184 0.88 -0.85 -13.63
CA ALA A 184 0.80 -1.68 -14.83
C ALA A 184 1.14 -0.76 -15.98
N HIS A 185 1.58 -1.37 -17.06
CA HIS A 185 1.24 -0.83 -18.34
C HIS A 185 -0.28 -0.97 -18.45
N PHE A 186 -1.01 0.04 -18.00
CA PHE A 186 -2.36 0.26 -18.49
C PHE A 186 -2.24 1.24 -19.63
N THR A 187 -2.84 0.87 -20.76
CA THR A 187 -3.44 1.86 -21.63
C THR A 187 -4.22 2.83 -20.74
N GLN A 188 -3.86 4.12 -20.73
CA GLN A 188 -4.74 5.12 -20.15
C GLN A 188 -6.14 4.95 -20.77
N GLY A 189 -7.19 5.10 -19.95
CA GLY A 189 -8.57 4.97 -20.41
C GLY A 189 -9.17 3.56 -20.30
N LEU A 190 -8.60 2.65 -19.50
CA LEU A 190 -9.30 1.42 -19.10
C LEU A 190 -10.42 1.67 -18.09
N ARG A 191 -10.23 2.69 -17.26
CA ARG A 191 -11.19 3.09 -16.23
C ARG A 191 -12.19 4.09 -16.79
N ALA A 192 -13.45 3.94 -16.45
CA ALA A 192 -14.49 4.93 -16.71
C ALA A 192 -14.25 6.17 -15.84
N GLU A 193 -13.95 5.97 -14.56
CA GLU A 193 -13.59 7.03 -13.61
C GLU A 193 -12.26 6.71 -12.90
N TRP A 194 -11.48 7.73 -12.52
CA TRP A 194 -10.19 7.50 -11.85
C TRP A 194 -10.35 6.73 -10.51
N GLY A 195 -11.50 6.87 -9.87
CA GLY A 195 -11.87 6.15 -8.65
C GLY A 195 -12.22 4.68 -8.83
N ASP A 196 -12.27 4.15 -10.06
CA ASP A 196 -12.55 2.73 -10.29
C ASP A 196 -11.29 1.91 -10.03
N TRP A 197 -11.26 1.22 -8.88
CA TRP A 197 -10.09 0.49 -8.38
C TRP A 197 -10.27 -1.03 -8.32
N CYS A 198 -11.49 -1.55 -8.40
CA CYS A 198 -11.73 -2.97 -8.17
C CYS A 198 -11.68 -3.77 -9.48
N ASN A 199 -10.74 -4.71 -9.58
CA ASN A 199 -10.63 -5.69 -10.66
C ASN A 199 -10.68 -5.08 -12.08
N VAL A 200 -10.04 -3.94 -12.35
CA VAL A 200 -10.25 -3.19 -13.60
C VAL A 200 -10.07 -4.06 -14.86
N LEU A 201 -11.06 -4.00 -15.75
CA LEU A 201 -11.16 -4.81 -16.95
C LEU A 201 -10.07 -4.46 -17.95
N GLY A 202 -9.45 -5.50 -18.52
CA GLY A 202 -8.33 -5.34 -19.43
C GLY A 202 -7.01 -5.06 -18.74
N ALA A 203 -6.99 -5.09 -17.39
CA ALA A 203 -5.76 -4.93 -16.65
C ALA A 203 -4.69 -5.98 -17.01
N SER A 204 -3.42 -5.54 -17.06
CA SER A 204 -2.26 -6.38 -17.37
C SER A 204 -1.09 -6.16 -16.41
N PHE A 205 -0.06 -7.01 -16.45
CA PHE A 205 1.22 -6.71 -15.80
C PHE A 205 1.96 -5.56 -16.49
N GLY A 206 2.67 -4.72 -15.73
CA GLY A 206 3.48 -3.61 -16.23
C GLY A 206 4.98 -3.78 -16.15
N THR A 207 5.69 -2.66 -15.98
CA THR A 207 7.15 -2.60 -15.93
C THR A 207 7.63 -3.59 -14.88
N ARG A 208 8.52 -4.52 -15.27
CA ARG A 208 9.07 -5.49 -14.32
C ARG A 208 9.84 -4.77 -13.21
N PRO A 209 9.86 -5.30 -11.98
CA PRO A 209 10.56 -4.65 -10.89
C PRO A 209 12.03 -4.34 -11.21
N THR A 210 12.45 -3.10 -11.01
CA THR A 210 13.80 -2.63 -11.37
C THR A 210 14.18 -1.40 -10.55
N THR A 211 15.47 -1.23 -10.28
CA THR A 211 16.05 0.00 -9.72
C THR A 211 16.56 0.94 -10.81
N THR A 212 16.47 0.55 -12.09
CA THR A 212 16.76 1.42 -13.23
C THR A 212 15.50 2.20 -13.58
N THR A 213 15.24 3.26 -12.82
CA THR A 213 14.02 4.08 -12.90
C THR A 213 14.19 5.30 -13.80
N GLY A 214 15.43 5.77 -13.98
CA GLY A 214 15.73 7.01 -14.69
C GLY A 214 15.44 8.28 -13.88
N SER A 215 15.14 8.15 -12.58
CA SER A 215 14.87 9.24 -11.66
C SER A 215 15.65 9.05 -10.36
N ASP A 216 16.31 10.10 -9.88
CA ASP A 216 17.05 10.08 -8.60
C ASP A 216 16.11 10.01 -7.37
N LEU A 217 14.81 10.15 -7.61
CA LEU A 217 13.78 10.23 -6.57
C LEU A 217 13.00 8.93 -6.43
N ILE A 218 13.17 8.02 -7.39
CA ILE A 218 12.48 6.74 -7.44
C ILE A 218 13.52 5.65 -7.18
N ASP A 219 13.46 5.09 -5.97
CA ASP A 219 14.38 4.01 -5.55
C ASP A 219 14.18 2.75 -6.41
N ALA A 220 12.93 2.40 -6.74
CA ALA A 220 12.60 1.24 -7.55
C ALA A 220 11.16 1.28 -8.11
N PHE A 221 10.96 0.65 -9.26
CA PHE A 221 9.66 0.14 -9.68
C PHE A 221 9.43 -1.23 -9.07
N VAL A 222 8.25 -1.47 -8.49
CA VAL A 222 7.93 -2.71 -7.77
C VAL A 222 6.51 -3.20 -8.05
N TRP A 223 6.28 -4.50 -7.87
CA TRP A 223 4.95 -5.12 -7.93
C TRP A 223 4.50 -5.45 -6.52
N ILE A 224 3.68 -4.60 -5.90
CA ILE A 224 3.26 -4.77 -4.50
C ILE A 224 2.00 -5.65 -4.41
N LYS A 225 0.94 -5.31 -5.13
CA LYS A 225 -0.26 -6.16 -5.28
C LYS A 225 0.07 -7.31 -6.25
N PRO A 226 -0.07 -8.57 -5.84
CA PRO A 226 0.08 -9.71 -6.74
C PRO A 226 -1.07 -9.74 -7.75
N GLY A 227 -0.74 -9.46 -9.02
CA GLY A 227 -1.71 -9.54 -10.11
C GLY A 227 -2.31 -10.93 -10.23
N GLY A 228 -3.64 -11.01 -10.31
CA GLY A 228 -4.41 -12.26 -10.31
C GLY A 228 -5.12 -12.56 -8.98
N GLU A 229 -4.70 -11.94 -7.88
CA GLU A 229 -5.49 -11.93 -6.64
C GLU A 229 -6.59 -10.88 -6.72
N SER A 230 -7.84 -11.29 -6.56
CA SER A 230 -9.00 -10.40 -6.64
C SER A 230 -8.92 -9.23 -5.63
N ASP A 231 -9.43 -8.08 -6.02
CA ASP A 231 -9.59 -6.90 -5.16
C ASP A 231 -10.88 -6.98 -4.31
N GLY A 232 -11.88 -7.71 -4.79
CA GLY A 232 -13.18 -7.84 -4.13
C GLY A 232 -14.19 -8.67 -4.93
N THR A 233 -15.29 -9.04 -4.29
CA THR A 233 -16.36 -9.84 -4.92
C THR A 233 -17.33 -8.95 -5.69
N SER A 234 -17.81 -9.44 -6.84
CA SER A 234 -18.91 -8.83 -7.59
C SER A 234 -20.29 -9.37 -7.20
N ASP A 235 -20.35 -10.33 -6.27
CA ASP A 235 -21.60 -10.83 -5.72
C ASP A 235 -22.23 -9.79 -4.80
N THR A 236 -23.27 -9.11 -5.30
CA THR A 236 -24.00 -8.06 -4.59
C THR A 236 -24.71 -8.54 -3.33
N SER A 237 -24.86 -9.85 -3.14
CA SER A 237 -25.42 -10.44 -1.92
C SER A 237 -24.39 -10.68 -0.82
N SER A 238 -23.10 -10.55 -1.14
CA SER A 238 -22.02 -10.72 -0.16
C SER A 238 -21.99 -9.58 0.85
N ALA A 239 -21.79 -9.93 2.12
CA ALA A 239 -21.55 -8.96 3.20
C ALA A 239 -20.28 -8.12 2.98
N ARG A 240 -19.40 -8.53 2.04
CA ARG A 240 -18.15 -7.85 1.68
C ARG A 240 -18.18 -7.25 0.28
N TYR A 241 -19.37 -7.08 -0.29
CA TYR A 241 -19.53 -6.42 -1.57
C TYR A 241 -19.19 -4.93 -1.45
N ASP A 242 -18.37 -4.45 -2.37
CA ASP A 242 -18.12 -3.03 -2.59
C ASP A 242 -18.64 -2.68 -3.99
N SER A 243 -19.37 -1.58 -4.13
CA SER A 243 -19.97 -1.19 -5.40
C SER A 243 -18.95 -0.93 -6.51
N HIS A 244 -17.70 -0.60 -6.17
CA HIS A 244 -16.64 -0.48 -7.16
C HIS A 244 -16.35 -1.82 -7.86
N CYS A 245 -16.59 -2.96 -7.20
CA CYS A 245 -16.45 -4.29 -7.80
C CYS A 245 -17.63 -4.71 -8.68
N GLY A 246 -18.67 -3.89 -8.75
CA GLY A 246 -19.80 -4.03 -9.67
C GLY A 246 -19.80 -2.99 -10.80
N ALA A 247 -18.74 -2.17 -10.93
CA ALA A 247 -18.61 -1.18 -11.97
C ALA A 247 -18.56 -1.83 -13.37
N SER A 248 -18.96 -1.09 -14.41
CA SER A 248 -19.01 -1.63 -15.78
C SER A 248 -17.65 -1.98 -16.36
N ASP A 249 -16.60 -1.39 -15.81
CA ASP A 249 -15.20 -1.61 -16.12
C ASP A 249 -14.51 -2.50 -15.06
N ALA A 250 -15.25 -3.17 -14.18
CA ALA A 250 -14.73 -4.23 -13.31
C ALA A 250 -14.83 -5.60 -14.00
N PHE A 251 -13.77 -6.39 -13.91
CA PHE A 251 -13.71 -7.76 -14.38
C PHE A 251 -14.25 -8.70 -13.31
N PHE A 252 -15.16 -9.59 -13.71
CA PHE A 252 -15.89 -10.48 -12.82
C PHE A 252 -15.17 -11.82 -12.54
N GLU A 253 -14.08 -12.12 -13.26
CA GLU A 253 -13.26 -13.32 -13.06
C GLU A 253 -11.81 -12.95 -12.70
N THR A 254 -10.95 -13.88 -12.28
CA THR A 254 -9.57 -13.56 -11.88
C THR A 254 -8.68 -13.19 -13.09
N PRO A 255 -7.96 -12.05 -13.06
CA PRO A 255 -7.18 -11.57 -14.20
C PRO A 255 -5.85 -12.33 -14.32
N VAL A 256 -5.75 -13.33 -15.22
CA VAL A 256 -4.47 -14.06 -15.45
C VAL A 256 -3.96 -13.95 -16.90
N LYS A 257 -4.71 -13.34 -17.85
CA LYS A 257 -4.42 -13.55 -19.29
C LYS A 257 -3.60 -12.50 -20.04
N ASN A 258 -3.26 -11.35 -19.46
CA ASN A 258 -2.63 -10.26 -20.23
C ASN A 258 -1.35 -9.74 -19.54
N ALA A 259 -0.15 -10.13 -19.96
CA ALA A 259 1.11 -9.56 -19.44
C ALA A 259 1.87 -8.81 -20.55
N ASN A 260 2.43 -7.61 -20.27
CA ASN A 260 3.24 -6.87 -21.24
C ASN A 260 4.46 -6.17 -20.58
N PRO A 261 5.73 -6.49 -20.95
CA PRO A 261 6.12 -7.48 -21.96
C PRO A 261 5.62 -8.87 -21.58
N ALA A 262 5.36 -9.70 -22.61
CA ALA A 262 4.93 -11.08 -22.40
C ALA A 262 5.83 -11.77 -21.37
N LEU A 263 5.23 -12.58 -20.49
CA LEU A 263 5.95 -13.23 -19.40
C LEU A 263 7.07 -14.14 -19.89
#